data_AF-A0A942S7G9-F1
#
_entry.id   AF-A0A942S7G9-F1
#
_cell.length_a   1.000
_cell.length_b   1.000
_cell.length_c   1.000
_cell.angle_alpha   90.00
_cell.angle_beta   90.00
_cell.angle_gamma   90.00
#
_symmetry.space_group_name_H-M   'P 1'
#
loop_
_entity.id
_entity.type
_entity.pdbx_description
1 polymer ?
#
loop_
_entity_poly.entity_id
_entity_poly.type
_entity_poly.pdbx_seq_one_letter_code
_entity_poly.pdbx_strand_id
1 'polypeptide(L)'
;FNKPINNAFLRNFQLVQFVDLGSAWNGKYNALKRPEVVYSEQGNPVNVVIKSPGLGPFLGSYGFGARSTLLGYFIRFDAGWPMTGFFNTQPILHVSLGLDF
;
A
#
# COMPACT_ATOMS: atom_id res chain seq x y z
N PHE A 1 -19.57 -30.29 -24.89
CA PHE A 1 -19.76 -28.92 -25.39
C PHE A 1 -19.14 -27.93 -24.40
N ASN A 2 -17.94 -27.41 -24.70
CA ASN A 2 -17.37 -26.29 -23.94
C ASN A 2 -18.07 -25.00 -24.40
N LYS A 3 -18.89 -24.40 -23.54
CA LYS A 3 -19.38 -23.03 -23.72
C LYS A 3 -18.47 -22.13 -22.88
N PRO A 4 -17.36 -21.59 -23.44
CA PRO A 4 -16.57 -20.62 -22.71
C PRO A 4 -17.45 -19.42 -22.33
N ILE A 5 -17.25 -18.90 -21.12
CA ILE A 5 -17.99 -17.75 -20.62
C ILE A 5 -17.73 -16.56 -21.57
N ASN A 6 -18.79 -16.07 -22.23
CA ASN A 6 -18.70 -14.97 -23.20
C ASN A 6 -18.50 -13.59 -22.53
N ASN A 7 -18.70 -13.50 -21.22
CA ASN A 7 -18.50 -12.26 -20.48
C ASN A 7 -17.02 -12.06 -20.11
N ALA A 8 -16.38 -11.05 -20.71
CA ALA A 8 -15.00 -10.67 -20.43
C ALA A 8 -14.77 -10.31 -18.95
N PHE A 9 -15.78 -9.77 -18.28
CA PHE A 9 -15.72 -9.47 -16.85
C PHE A 9 -15.52 -10.74 -16.03
N LEU A 10 -16.37 -11.75 -16.22
CA LEU A 10 -16.31 -13.00 -15.45
C LEU A 10 -15.08 -13.83 -15.81
N ARG A 11 -14.64 -13.79 -17.06
CA ARG A 11 -13.43 -14.49 -17.51
C ARG A 11 -12.16 -13.92 -16.87
N ASN A 12 -12.11 -12.62 -16.65
CA ASN A 12 -10.92 -11.92 -16.17
C ASN A 12 -11.05 -11.46 -14.71
N PHE A 13 -12.12 -11.84 -14.01
CA PHE A 13 -12.32 -11.47 -12.62
C PHE A 13 -11.32 -12.21 -11.71
N GLN A 14 -10.58 -11.44 -10.92
CA GLN A 14 -9.58 -11.94 -9.97
C GLN A 14 -9.81 -11.28 -8.62
N LEU A 15 -9.79 -12.10 -7.57
CA LEU A 15 -9.63 -11.64 -6.20
C LEU A 15 -8.21 -11.96 -5.75
N VAL A 16 -7.53 -10.96 -5.20
CA VAL A 16 -6.13 -11.08 -4.78
C VAL A 16 -5.98 -10.61 -3.34
N GLN A 17 -5.06 -11.22 -2.62
CA GLN A 17 -4.49 -10.66 -1.41
C GLN A 17 -3.12 -10.08 -1.75
N PHE A 18 -2.77 -8.94 -1.16
CA PHE A 18 -1.48 -8.30 -1.39
C PHE A 18 -0.84 -7.81 -0.10
N VAL A 19 0.47 -7.64 -0.18
CA VAL A 19 1.33 -7.03 0.84
C VAL A 19 2.36 -6.18 0.11
N ASP A 20 2.33 -4.88 0.36
CA ASP A 20 3.24 -3.90 -0.24
C ASP A 20 4.18 -3.35 0.83
N LEU A 21 5.47 -3.30 0.50
CA LEU A 21 6.52 -2.76 1.36
C LEU A 21 7.40 -1.83 0.53
N GLY A 22 7.53 -0.59 0.99
CA GLY A 22 8.40 0.42 0.40
C GLY A 22 9.22 1.12 1.46
N SER A 23 10.35 1.69 1.07
CA SER A 23 11.17 2.51 1.95
C SER A 23 11.76 3.66 1.14
N ALA A 24 11.85 4.82 1.75
CA ALA A 24 12.48 5.99 1.17
C ALA A 24 13.38 6.64 2.22
N TRP A 25 14.60 6.99 1.84
CA TRP A 25 15.57 7.66 2.71
C TRP A 25 16.33 8.72 1.92
N ASN A 26 16.83 9.72 2.64
CA ASN A 26 17.72 10.73 2.08
C ASN A 26 19.14 10.47 2.64
N GLY A 27 20.09 10.14 1.76
CA GLY A 27 21.48 9.87 2.14
C GLY A 27 21.84 8.38 2.32
N LYS A 28 22.83 8.09 3.17
CA LYS A 28 23.28 6.70 3.43
C LYS A 28 22.25 5.93 4.25
N TYR A 29 22.03 4.67 3.90
CA TYR A 29 21.22 3.75 4.71
C TYR A 29 21.81 3.66 6.12
N ASN A 30 21.01 3.99 7.12
CA ASN A 30 21.51 4.27 8.47
C ASN A 30 20.92 3.35 9.57
N ALA A 31 20.30 2.23 9.19
CA ALA A 31 19.90 1.03 9.97
C ALA A 31 18.48 0.51 9.64
N LEU A 32 18.15 -0.68 10.17
CA LEU A 32 16.80 -1.27 10.20
C LEU A 32 15.91 -0.60 11.27
N LYS A 33 15.87 0.73 11.31
CA LYS A 33 15.03 1.49 12.26
C LYS A 33 14.09 2.45 11.55
N ARG A 34 13.02 2.84 12.24
CA ARG A 34 12.11 3.90 11.76
C ARG A 34 12.89 5.20 11.58
N PRO A 35 12.74 5.89 10.44
CA PRO A 35 13.25 7.25 10.29
C PRO A 35 12.68 8.15 11.39
N GLU A 36 13.55 8.96 11.99
CA GLU A 36 13.18 9.90 13.05
C GLU A 36 13.82 11.26 12.80
N VAL A 37 13.09 12.32 13.16
CA VAL A 37 13.58 13.70 13.14
C VAL A 37 13.52 14.22 14.57
N VAL A 38 14.66 14.74 15.06
CA VAL A 38 14.78 15.30 16.39
C VAL A 38 14.84 16.82 16.27
N TYR A 39 13.88 17.50 16.88
CA TYR A 39 13.90 18.95 17.05
C TYR A 39 14.38 19.26 18.47
N SER A 40 15.52 19.94 18.55
CA SER A 40 16.13 20.41 19.79
C SER A 40 16.46 21.89 19.65
N GLU A 41 16.03 22.70 20.62
CA GLU A 41 16.32 24.14 20.67
C GLU A 41 17.41 24.42 21.71
N GLN A 42 18.41 25.24 21.36
CA GLN A 42 19.48 25.60 22.30
C GLN A 42 18.89 26.34 23.50
N GLY A 43 19.18 25.84 24.71
CA GLY A 43 18.67 26.40 25.96
C GLY A 43 17.34 25.80 26.44
N ASN A 44 16.71 24.92 25.66
CA ASN A 44 15.53 24.16 26.06
C ASN A 44 15.91 22.70 26.38
N PRO A 45 15.63 22.17 27.58
CA PRO A 45 15.94 20.78 27.92
C PRO A 45 15.00 19.74 27.26
N VAL A 46 13.95 20.18 26.55
CA VAL A 46 12.97 19.30 25.90
C VAL A 46 13.38 19.03 24.46
N ASN A 47 13.41 17.74 24.11
CA ASN A 47 13.59 17.27 22.73
C ASN A 47 12.27 16.72 22.19
N VAL A 48 11.88 17.13 20.99
CA VAL A 48 10.72 16.57 20.27
C VAL A 48 11.23 15.58 19.24
N VAL A 49 10.87 14.31 19.41
CA VAL A 49 11.25 13.22 18.49
C VAL A 49 10.03 12.80 17.70
N ILE A 50 10.04 13.05 16.39
CA ILE A 50 8.98 12.63 15.47
C ILE A 50 9.44 11.36 14.76
N LYS A 51 8.68 10.29 14.90
CA LYS A 51 8.95 8.99 14.26
C LYS A 51 8.01 8.77 13.09
N SER A 52 8.55 8.30 11.98
CA SER A 52 7.75 7.92 10.80
C SER A 52 6.88 6.68 11.10
N PRO A 53 5.65 6.57 10.54
CA PRO A 53 4.83 5.37 10.63
C PRO A 53 5.45 4.18 9.86
N GLY A 54 4.98 2.96 10.14
CA GLY A 54 5.41 1.73 9.46
C GLY A 54 6.17 0.73 10.33
N LEU A 55 6.87 -0.22 9.72
CA LEU A 55 7.63 -1.28 10.40
C LEU A 55 9.12 -1.14 10.08
N GLY A 56 9.90 -0.71 11.07
CA GLY A 56 11.32 -0.41 10.86
C GLY A 56 11.51 0.65 9.77
N PRO A 57 12.41 0.46 8.78
CA PRO A 57 12.61 1.42 7.71
C PRO A 57 11.49 1.38 6.65
N PHE A 58 10.55 0.43 6.74
CA PHE A 58 9.53 0.20 5.72
C PHE A 58 8.22 0.88 6.07
N LEU A 59 7.64 1.57 5.10
CA LEU A 59 6.22 1.87 5.05
C LEU A 59 5.55 0.80 4.19
N GLY A 60 4.43 0.26 4.66
CA GLY A 60 3.76 -0.79 3.94
C GLY A 60 2.27 -0.83 4.17
N SER A 61 1.62 -1.63 3.35
CA SER A 61 0.20 -1.92 3.44
C SER A 61 -0.07 -3.39 3.14
N TYR A 62 -1.20 -3.90 3.59
CA TYR A 62 -1.72 -5.19 3.17
C TYR A 62 -3.20 -5.06 2.91
N GLY A 63 -3.75 -5.94 2.09
CA GLY A 63 -5.14 -5.79 1.71
C GLY A 63 -5.64 -6.79 0.70
N PHE A 64 -6.80 -6.45 0.17
CA PHE A 64 -7.51 -7.25 -0.83
C PHE A 64 -7.82 -6.41 -2.05
N GLY A 65 -7.68 -7.03 -3.21
CA GLY A 65 -7.94 -6.42 -4.50
C GLY A 65 -8.94 -7.23 -5.31
N ALA A 66 -9.78 -6.53 -6.06
CA ALA A 66 -10.62 -7.08 -7.11
C ALA A 66 -10.19 -6.49 -8.45
N ARG A 67 -9.97 -7.34 -9.44
CA ARG A 67 -9.48 -6.93 -10.77
C ARG A 67 -10.32 -7.57 -11.85
N SER A 68 -10.65 -6.85 -12.91
CA SER A 68 -11.38 -7.41 -14.04
C SER A 68 -11.30 -6.52 -15.28
N THR A 69 -11.73 -7.05 -16.42
CA THR A 69 -11.93 -6.27 -17.64
C THR A 69 -13.36 -5.78 -17.72
N LEU A 70 -13.55 -4.47 -17.81
CA LEU A 70 -14.84 -3.83 -18.02
C LEU A 70 -14.73 -2.84 -19.18
N LEU A 71 -15.61 -2.95 -20.17
CA LEU A 71 -15.65 -2.07 -21.35
C LEU A 71 -14.31 -1.93 -22.10
N GLY A 72 -13.47 -2.98 -22.09
CA GLY A 72 -12.15 -2.98 -22.74
C GLY A 72 -10.99 -2.45 -21.88
N TYR A 73 -11.28 -1.97 -20.66
CA TYR A 73 -10.25 -1.51 -19.71
C TYR A 73 -9.99 -2.55 -18.63
N PHE A 74 -8.73 -2.66 -18.19
CA PHE A 74 -8.39 -3.44 -17.01
C PHE A 74 -8.57 -2.58 -15.77
N ILE A 75 -9.57 -2.90 -14.95
CA ILE A 75 -9.88 -2.20 -13.71
C ILE A 75 -9.26 -2.96 -12.54
N ARG A 76 -8.63 -2.23 -11.61
CA ARG A 76 -8.21 -2.75 -10.30
C ARG A 76 -8.84 -1.90 -9.21
N PHE A 77 -9.47 -2.56 -8.25
CA PHE A 77 -10.05 -1.98 -7.06
C PHE A 77 -9.38 -2.61 -5.84
N ASP A 78 -8.60 -1.83 -5.10
CA ASP A 78 -7.79 -2.34 -3.98
C ASP A 78 -8.19 -1.64 -2.68
N ALA A 79 -8.43 -2.42 -1.63
CA ALA A 79 -8.62 -1.94 -0.27
C ALA A 79 -7.38 -2.29 0.57
N GLY A 80 -6.59 -1.28 0.91
CA GLY A 80 -5.31 -1.45 1.61
C GLY A 80 -5.32 -0.86 3.02
N TRP A 81 -4.82 -1.62 4.00
CA TRP A 81 -4.61 -1.18 5.37
C TRP A 81 -3.14 -0.83 5.59
N PRO A 82 -2.83 0.35 6.14
CA PRO A 82 -1.49 0.67 6.60
C PRO A 82 -0.98 -0.35 7.64
N MET A 83 0.32 -0.67 7.56
CA MET A 83 1.01 -1.54 8.53
C MET A 83 1.31 -0.82 9.85
N THR A 84 0.29 -0.33 10.52
CA THR A 84 0.37 0.27 11.87
C THR A 84 -0.23 -0.65 12.95
N GLY A 85 -0.85 -1.76 12.54
CA GLY A 85 -1.47 -2.79 13.37
C GLY A 85 -2.21 -3.81 12.49
N PHE A 86 -2.92 -4.76 13.10
CA PHE A 86 -3.78 -5.72 12.39
C PHE A 86 -5.21 -5.17 12.25
N PHE A 87 -5.59 -4.76 11.04
CA PHE A 87 -6.86 -4.14 10.65
C PHE A 87 -7.35 -3.04 11.62
N ASN A 88 -6.41 -2.28 12.20
CA ASN A 88 -6.70 -1.31 13.26
C ASN A 88 -7.08 0.10 12.74
N THR A 89 -7.05 0.29 11.43
CA THR A 89 -7.37 1.57 10.79
C THR A 89 -8.41 1.37 9.70
N GLN A 90 -8.97 2.47 9.19
CA GLN A 90 -9.80 2.42 7.99
C GLN A 90 -8.94 2.04 6.77
N PRO A 91 -9.48 1.23 5.84
CA PRO A 91 -8.79 0.94 4.58
C PRO A 91 -8.74 2.18 3.70
N ILE A 92 -7.67 2.28 2.92
CA ILE A 92 -7.53 3.23 1.82
C ILE A 92 -7.94 2.51 0.54
N LEU A 93 -8.96 3.04 -0.12
CA LEU A 93 -9.48 2.48 -1.37
C LEU A 93 -8.76 3.09 -2.57
N HIS A 94 -8.29 2.25 -3.47
CA HIS A 94 -7.62 2.64 -4.70
C HIS A 94 -8.38 2.07 -5.90
N VAL A 95 -8.53 2.90 -6.93
CA VAL A 95 -9.07 2.49 -8.22
C VAL A 95 -8.08 2.86 -9.28
N SER A 96 -7.71 1.90 -10.13
CA SER A 96 -6.83 2.14 -11.27
C SER A 96 -7.38 1.52 -12.54
N LEU A 97 -7.10 2.18 -13.66
CA LEU A 97 -7.49 1.81 -15.01
C LEU A 97 -6.22 1.61 -15.82
N GLY A 98 -6.03 0.40 -16.33
CA GLY A 98 -4.98 0.08 -17.30
C GLY A 98 -5.55 0.10 -18.71
N LEU A 99 -4.87 0.82 -19.59
CA LEU A 99 -4.91 0.57 -21.02
C LEU A 99 -3.89 -0.55 -21.26
N ASP A 100 -4.32 -1.69 -21.81
CA ASP A 100 -3.48 -2.79 -22.32
C ASP A 100 -3.30 -4.05 -21.43
N PHE A 101 -3.62 -5.21 -22.01
CA PHE A 101 -3.17 -6.57 -21.66
C PHE A 101 -3.23 -7.47 -22.91
#